data_AF-A0A349YGZ0-F1
#
_entry.id   AF-A0A349YGZ0-F1
#
_cell.length_a   1.000
_cell.length_b   1.000
_cell.length_c   1.000
_cell.angle_alpha   90.00
_cell.angle_beta   90.00
_cell.angle_gamma   90.00
#
_symmetry.space_group_name_H-M   'P 1'
#
loop_
_entity.id
_entity.type
_entity.pdbx_description
1 polymer ?
#
loop_
_entity_poly.entity_id
_entity_poly.type
_entity_poly.pdbx_seq_one_letter_code
_entity_poly.pdbx_strand_id
1 'polypeptide(L)'
;MESKNRWYKERFINALYKRDFTPIKRGDSYVVRCPFCGDSSNPKKAHLYITINLDDNTPILYNCFRCPAGGVMNRDVMEKLNLDDPELTNGIGVLNRTTERYDQKHINNEETILHFDYKIPELKESPKLDYIRSRLGYNFSLCDFEDMKVITSLKEFLKLNKLKKITCPDWVAYMYERDYVGFLSHGNSHILFRDITGKNQYAWVKYPITESSKRGKIFYTLSGAVDIFTKDEITINIGEGVFDVLGVYYHFFYGNKNTINLAVTGKYYMQALYYMISLGLCGYNVTVNIFSDNDEKFNQKRDKKRTTNDTSMDTYRELFKDIKYMFKTINIFYNEIGKDCGVPKDKISLIKHKI
;
A
#
# COMPACT_ATOMS: atom_id res chain seq x y z
N MET A 1 6.86 -15.56 35.64
CA MET A 1 6.97 -15.22 34.21
C MET A 1 6.60 -13.75 33.99
N GLU A 2 5.45 -13.31 34.52
CA GLU A 2 5.02 -11.90 34.49
C GLU A 2 6.05 -10.91 35.04
N SER A 3 6.71 -11.23 36.17
CA SER A 3 7.75 -10.36 36.74
C SER A 3 8.96 -10.16 35.82
N LYS A 4 9.33 -11.18 35.02
CA LYS A 4 10.46 -11.13 34.09
C LYS A 4 10.10 -10.39 32.80
N ASN A 5 8.87 -10.56 32.33
CA ASN A 5 8.36 -9.87 31.13
C ASN A 5 8.18 -8.38 31.37
N ARG A 6 7.65 -8.01 32.56
CA ARG A 6 7.62 -6.63 33.03
C ARG A 6 9.02 -6.02 33.08
N TRP A 7 10.00 -6.74 33.64
CA TRP A 7 11.38 -6.28 33.69
C TRP A 7 11.97 -5.96 32.31
N TYR A 8 11.77 -6.82 31.30
CA TYR A 8 12.23 -6.56 29.93
C TYR A 8 11.54 -5.34 29.31
N LYS A 9 10.23 -5.16 29.53
CA LYS A 9 9.48 -4.00 29.03
C LYS A 9 9.94 -2.70 29.70
N GLU A 10 10.19 -2.71 31.01
CA GLU A 10 10.74 -1.56 31.75
C GLU A 10 12.15 -1.22 31.27
N ARG A 11 13.01 -2.23 31.05
CA ARG A 11 14.34 -2.03 30.50
C ARG A 11 14.30 -1.49 29.07
N PHE A 12 13.35 -1.94 28.25
CA PHE A 12 13.11 -1.39 26.91
C PHE A 12 12.74 0.09 26.96
N ILE A 13 11.80 0.47 27.83
CA ILE A 13 11.41 1.87 28.05
C ILE A 13 12.63 2.69 28.47
N ASN A 14 13.42 2.20 29.44
CA ASN A 14 14.63 2.88 29.89
C ASN A 14 15.64 3.07 28.74
N ALA A 15 15.81 2.07 27.88
CA ALA A 15 16.68 2.15 26.72
C ALA A 15 16.16 3.20 25.71
N LEU A 16 14.84 3.30 25.50
CA LEU A 16 14.25 4.36 24.67
C LEU A 16 14.58 5.75 25.19
N TYR A 17 14.52 5.97 26.51
CA TYR A 17 14.81 7.28 27.12
C TYR A 17 16.30 7.65 27.13
N LYS A 18 17.20 6.68 26.97
CA LYS A 18 18.66 6.91 26.89
C LYS A 18 19.15 7.32 25.50
N ARG A 19 18.26 7.32 24.50
CA ARG A 19 18.60 7.72 23.13
C ARG A 19 18.74 9.24 23.02
N ASP A 20 19.39 9.69 21.95
CA ASP A 20 19.53 11.11 21.59
C ASP A 20 18.18 11.84 21.42
N PHE A 21 17.10 11.08 21.26
CA PHE A 21 15.75 11.58 21.19
C PHE A 21 14.92 11.04 22.35
N THR A 22 14.48 11.95 23.23
CA THR A 22 13.55 11.61 24.32
C THR A 22 12.18 11.21 23.75
N PRO A 23 11.69 9.99 24.02
CA PRO A 23 10.37 9.56 23.58
C PRO A 23 9.24 10.46 24.11
N ILE A 24 8.21 10.69 23.30
CA ILE A 24 7.01 11.42 23.72
C ILE A 24 5.96 10.40 24.17
N LYS A 25 5.64 10.37 25.46
CA LYS A 25 4.58 9.49 25.98
C LYS A 25 3.20 9.99 25.54
N ARG A 26 2.36 9.10 24.98
CA ARG A 26 0.98 9.35 24.57
C ARG A 26 0.12 8.14 24.92
N GLY A 27 -0.62 8.22 26.03
CA GLY A 27 -1.32 7.04 26.57
C GLY A 27 -0.32 5.92 26.85
N ASP A 28 -0.60 4.73 26.29
CA ASP A 28 0.22 3.53 26.43
C ASP A 28 1.32 3.41 25.37
N SER A 29 1.48 4.43 24.52
CA SER A 29 2.49 4.46 23.47
C SER A 29 3.61 5.45 23.77
N TYR A 30 4.83 5.06 23.40
CA TYR A 30 6.02 5.90 23.36
C TYR A 30 6.29 6.28 21.91
N VAL A 31 6.16 7.56 21.59
CA VAL A 31 6.33 8.05 20.22
C VAL A 31 7.79 8.47 20.02
N VAL A 32 8.46 7.81 19.07
CA VAL A 32 9.87 8.01 18.73
C VAL A 32 10.06 8.30 17.25
N ARG A 33 11.27 8.72 16.88
CA ARG A 33 11.63 8.92 15.47
C ARG A 33 11.67 7.58 14.73
N CYS A 34 11.04 7.55 13.57
CA CYS A 34 10.99 6.36 12.73
C CYS A 34 12.36 6.13 12.05
N PRO A 35 13.02 4.98 12.24
CA PRO A 35 14.29 4.69 11.58
C PRO A 35 14.09 4.22 10.13
N PHE A 36 12.85 4.01 9.69
CA PHE A 36 12.53 3.48 8.34
C PHE A 36 12.27 4.57 7.30
N CYS A 37 11.58 5.65 7.66
CA CYS A 37 11.25 6.74 6.72
C CYS A 37 11.80 8.10 7.16
N GLY A 38 12.70 8.10 8.14
CA GLY A 38 13.19 9.33 8.78
C GLY A 38 12.08 10.06 9.54
N ASP A 39 12.38 11.27 10.03
CA ASP A 39 11.39 12.10 10.71
C ASP A 39 11.57 13.60 10.39
N SER A 40 10.57 14.38 10.79
CA SER A 40 10.55 15.83 10.78
C SER A 40 11.84 16.45 11.34
N SER A 41 12.27 17.59 10.78
CA SER A 41 13.33 18.43 11.38
C SER A 41 12.95 18.93 12.79
N ASN A 42 11.65 19.15 13.05
CA ASN A 42 11.15 19.51 14.37
C ASN A 42 11.32 18.35 15.41
N PRO A 43 12.11 18.54 16.48
CA PRO A 43 12.38 17.52 17.50
C PRO A 43 11.21 17.19 18.42
N LYS A 44 10.05 17.84 18.29
CA LYS A 44 8.83 17.52 19.05
C LYS A 44 7.82 16.71 18.22
N LYS A 45 8.16 16.38 16.97
CA LYS A 45 7.29 15.65 16.06
C LYS A 45 7.93 14.32 15.72
N ALA A 46 7.32 13.28 16.26
CA ALA A 46 7.64 11.89 16.04
C ALA A 46 6.37 11.15 15.61
N HIS A 47 6.52 10.01 14.94
CA HIS A 47 5.36 9.30 14.36
C HIS A 47 5.50 7.78 14.33
N LEU A 48 6.59 7.22 14.88
CA LEU A 48 6.67 5.80 15.21
C LEU A 48 6.15 5.61 16.63
N TYR A 49 4.97 5.02 16.76
CA TYR A 49 4.35 4.72 18.03
C TYR A 49 4.81 3.33 18.48
N ILE A 50 5.37 3.23 19.67
CA ILE A 50 5.73 1.95 20.30
C ILE A 50 4.79 1.74 21.48
N THR A 51 3.88 0.78 21.36
CA THR A 51 2.89 0.47 22.40
C THR A 51 3.45 -0.59 23.34
N ILE A 52 3.45 -0.28 24.64
CA ILE A 52 4.00 -1.12 25.69
C ILE A 52 3.02 -1.13 26.86
N ASN A 53 2.35 -2.25 27.09
CA ASN A 53 1.58 -2.46 28.32
C ASN A 53 2.45 -3.20 29.34
N LEU A 54 2.67 -2.62 30.53
CA LEU A 54 3.50 -3.22 31.59
C LEU A 54 2.77 -4.27 32.41
N ASP A 55 1.45 -4.23 32.43
CA ASP A 55 0.61 -4.99 33.35
C ASP A 55 0.04 -6.26 32.72
N ASP A 56 0.38 -6.53 31.46
CA ASP A 56 -0.01 -7.75 30.76
C ASP A 56 1.16 -8.44 30.08
N ASN A 57 0.86 -9.59 29.49
CA ASN A 57 1.80 -10.40 28.74
C ASN A 57 1.71 -10.15 27.22
N THR A 58 1.30 -8.95 26.78
CA THR A 58 1.27 -8.60 25.34
C THR A 58 2.66 -8.23 24.82
N PRO A 59 2.97 -8.52 23.53
CA PRO A 59 4.26 -8.15 22.97
C PRO A 59 4.39 -6.63 22.82
N ILE A 60 5.61 -6.13 22.75
CA ILE A 60 5.85 -4.72 22.39
C ILE A 60 5.49 -4.54 20.92
N LEU A 61 4.58 -3.63 20.62
CA LEU A 61 4.13 -3.34 19.27
C LEU A 61 4.71 -2.03 18.77
N TYR A 62 4.93 -1.91 17.47
CA TYR A 62 5.23 -0.63 16.85
C TYR A 62 4.33 -0.38 15.64
N ASN A 63 4.02 0.89 15.39
CA ASN A 63 3.30 1.33 14.20
C ASN A 63 3.76 2.72 13.79
N CYS A 64 4.22 2.85 12.56
CA CYS A 64 4.56 4.11 11.94
C CYS A 64 3.32 4.71 11.26
N PHE A 65 2.92 5.92 11.65
CA PHE A 65 1.77 6.59 11.02
C PHE A 65 2.12 7.35 9.72
N ARG A 66 3.34 7.19 9.20
CA ARG A 66 3.78 7.79 7.92
C ARG A 66 4.16 6.77 6.86
N CYS A 67 4.85 5.70 7.24
CA CYS A 67 5.28 4.63 6.36
C CYS A 67 4.67 3.29 6.80
N PRO A 68 4.74 2.23 6.00
CA PRO A 68 4.06 0.98 6.28
C PRO A 68 4.76 0.12 7.35
N ALA A 69 5.75 0.65 8.06
CA ALA A 69 6.45 -0.07 9.11
C ALA A 69 5.56 -0.24 10.35
N GLY A 70 5.27 -1.47 10.72
CA GLY A 70 4.52 -1.83 11.93
C GLY A 70 4.65 -3.31 12.22
N GLY A 71 4.36 -3.73 13.45
CA GLY A 71 4.40 -5.13 13.85
C GLY A 71 4.88 -5.35 15.28
N VAL A 72 5.36 -6.57 15.56
CA VAL A 72 5.97 -6.92 16.84
C VAL A 72 7.42 -6.42 16.85
N MET A 73 7.84 -5.80 17.95
CA MET A 73 9.23 -5.42 18.17
C MET A 73 10.13 -6.66 18.07
N ASN A 74 11.10 -6.60 17.17
CA ASN A 74 12.06 -7.67 16.92
C ASN A 74 13.49 -7.11 16.88
N ARG A 75 14.46 -8.00 16.72
CA ARG A 75 15.88 -7.65 16.67
C ARG A 75 16.18 -6.60 15.59
N ASP A 76 15.68 -6.78 14.37
CA ASP A 76 15.96 -5.86 13.27
C ASP A 76 15.44 -4.45 13.55
N VAL A 77 14.26 -4.33 14.16
CA VAL A 77 13.69 -3.03 14.55
C VAL A 77 14.50 -2.42 15.69
N MET A 78 14.93 -3.22 16.67
CA MET A 78 15.78 -2.76 17.76
C MET A 78 17.14 -2.25 17.27
N GLU A 79 17.79 -2.97 16.37
CA GLU A 79 19.05 -2.56 15.73
C GLU A 79 18.87 -1.23 15.00
N LYS A 80 17.79 -1.07 14.21
CA LYS A 80 17.46 0.19 13.53
C LYS A 80 17.16 1.34 14.49
N LEU A 81 16.71 1.05 15.71
CA LEU A 81 16.51 2.04 16.76
C LEU A 81 17.78 2.32 17.58
N ASN A 82 18.91 1.68 17.27
CA ASN A 82 20.13 1.69 18.08
C ASN A 82 19.87 1.23 19.53
N LEU A 83 19.14 0.11 19.66
CA LEU A 83 18.81 -0.56 20.93
C LEU A 83 19.42 -1.97 20.98
N ASP A 84 20.64 -2.11 20.50
CA ASP A 84 21.37 -3.36 20.24
C ASP A 84 21.97 -4.03 21.50
N ASP A 85 21.39 -3.80 22.68
CA ASP A 85 21.77 -4.51 23.91
C ASP A 85 21.45 -6.02 23.77
N PRO A 86 22.45 -6.93 23.80
CA PRO A 86 22.23 -8.35 23.57
C PRO A 86 21.29 -8.98 24.60
N GLU A 87 21.34 -8.52 25.85
CA GLU A 87 20.48 -9.00 26.93
C GLU A 87 19.02 -8.59 26.70
N LEU A 88 18.78 -7.31 26.37
CA LEU A 88 17.45 -6.81 26.02
C LEU A 88 16.90 -7.50 24.77
N THR A 89 17.71 -7.66 23.72
CA THR A 89 17.31 -8.27 22.44
C THR A 89 16.86 -9.72 22.65
N ASN A 90 17.65 -10.51 23.39
CA ASN A 90 17.29 -11.87 23.76
C ASN A 90 16.04 -11.88 24.64
N GLY A 91 15.93 -10.93 25.57
CA GLY A 91 14.77 -10.73 26.43
C GLY A 91 13.47 -10.49 25.70
N ILE A 92 13.48 -9.59 24.72
CA ILE A 92 12.33 -9.34 23.83
C ILE A 92 12.03 -10.56 22.96
N GLY A 93 13.06 -11.29 22.50
CA GLY A 93 12.88 -12.57 21.81
C GLY A 93 12.14 -13.61 22.66
N VAL A 94 12.45 -13.69 23.97
CA VAL A 94 11.76 -14.57 24.93
C VAL A 94 10.35 -14.06 25.23
N LEU A 95 10.16 -12.75 25.39
CA LEU A 95 8.85 -12.11 25.56
C LEU A 95 7.92 -12.54 24.43
N ASN A 96 8.34 -12.36 23.17
CA ASN A 96 7.54 -12.67 21.98
C ASN A 96 7.16 -14.16 21.85
N ARG A 97 7.93 -15.07 22.48
CA ARG A 97 7.64 -16.52 22.52
C ARG A 97 6.74 -16.93 23.68
N THR A 98 6.72 -16.14 24.76
CA THR A 98 6.04 -16.45 26.03
C THR A 98 4.79 -15.61 26.28
N THR A 99 4.55 -14.59 25.46
CA THR A 99 3.30 -13.85 25.41
C THR A 99 2.14 -14.81 25.22
N GLU A 100 1.04 -14.61 25.96
CA GLU A 100 -0.25 -15.23 25.62
C GLU A 100 -0.48 -15.02 24.13
N ARG A 101 -1.11 -15.98 23.43
CA ARG A 101 -1.36 -15.89 21.99
C ARG A 101 -2.23 -14.67 21.67
N TYR A 102 -1.65 -13.47 21.73
CA TYR A 102 -1.98 -12.38 20.85
C TYR A 102 -1.90 -13.03 19.49
N ASP A 103 -3.05 -13.14 18.84
CA ASP A 103 -3.19 -13.91 17.61
C ASP A 103 -2.07 -13.40 16.69
N GLN A 104 -0.96 -14.15 16.59
CA GLN A 104 0.21 -13.72 15.81
C GLN A 104 -0.21 -13.51 14.35
N LYS A 105 -1.38 -14.07 13.99
CA LYS A 105 -2.22 -13.78 12.83
C LYS A 105 -2.54 -12.30 12.59
N HIS A 106 -2.34 -11.39 13.53
CA HIS A 106 -2.64 -9.96 13.35
C HIS A 106 -1.41 -9.06 13.35
N ILE A 107 -0.24 -9.56 13.78
CA ILE A 107 0.94 -8.71 13.96
C ILE A 107 2.15 -9.17 13.13
N ASN A 108 2.24 -10.46 12.82
CA ASN A 108 3.30 -11.04 11.98
C ASN A 108 2.74 -11.76 10.75
N ASN A 109 1.50 -11.46 10.32
CA ASN A 109 1.17 -11.83 8.95
C ASN A 109 2.05 -10.96 8.06
N GLU A 110 3.12 -11.54 7.54
CA GLU A 110 3.45 -11.30 6.15
C GLU A 110 2.11 -11.39 5.42
N GLU A 111 1.52 -10.24 5.09
CA GLU A 111 0.29 -10.20 4.33
C GLU A 111 0.55 -11.08 3.10
N THR A 112 -0.11 -12.24 3.05
CA THR A 112 0.13 -13.21 2.00
C THR A 112 -0.61 -12.74 0.77
N ILE A 113 -0.04 -13.00 -0.40
CA ILE A 113 -0.78 -12.76 -1.64
C ILE A 113 -1.68 -13.97 -1.82
N LEU A 114 -2.94 -13.76 -1.45
CA LEU A 114 -4.00 -14.74 -1.61
C LEU A 114 -4.50 -14.65 -3.04
N HIS A 115 -4.68 -15.80 -3.70
CA HIS A 115 -5.33 -15.90 -4.98
C HIS A 115 -6.71 -16.54 -4.81
N PHE A 116 -7.73 -15.94 -5.40
CA PHE A 116 -9.09 -16.47 -5.42
C PHE A 116 -9.58 -16.59 -6.87
N ASP A 117 -10.13 -17.74 -7.22
CA ASP A 117 -10.65 -18.03 -8.57
C ASP A 117 -12.05 -17.45 -8.78
N TYR A 118 -12.23 -16.17 -8.46
CA TYR A 118 -13.50 -15.48 -8.68
C TYR A 118 -13.70 -15.14 -10.15
N LYS A 119 -14.94 -15.33 -10.60
CA LYS A 119 -15.40 -14.93 -11.93
C LYS A 119 -15.95 -13.51 -11.87
N ILE A 120 -15.64 -12.72 -12.89
CA ILE A 120 -16.21 -11.38 -13.08
C ILE A 120 -17.53 -11.54 -13.85
N PRO A 121 -18.62 -10.91 -13.40
CA PRO A 121 -19.87 -10.87 -14.16
C PRO A 121 -19.69 -10.29 -15.56
N GLU A 122 -20.50 -10.77 -16.50
CA GLU A 122 -20.59 -10.18 -17.83
C GLU A 122 -20.94 -8.70 -17.73
N LEU A 123 -20.14 -7.85 -18.37
CA LEU A 123 -20.33 -6.41 -18.32
C LEU A 123 -21.38 -5.96 -19.33
N LYS A 124 -22.20 -5.00 -18.90
CA LYS A 124 -23.18 -4.32 -19.73
C LYS A 124 -22.97 -2.83 -19.64
N GLU A 125 -23.34 -2.14 -20.72
CA GLU A 125 -23.33 -0.68 -20.75
C GLU A 125 -24.12 -0.11 -19.57
N SER A 126 -23.50 0.81 -18.85
CA SER A 126 -24.06 1.40 -17.64
C SER A 126 -23.42 2.74 -17.31
N PRO A 127 -24.10 3.61 -16.54
CA PRO A 127 -23.54 4.88 -16.09
C PRO A 127 -22.21 4.76 -15.34
N LYS A 128 -21.94 3.59 -14.73
CA LYS A 128 -20.67 3.30 -14.05
C LYS A 128 -19.49 3.18 -15.02
N LEU A 129 -19.72 2.62 -16.20
CA LEU A 129 -18.72 2.54 -17.26
C LEU A 129 -18.50 3.91 -17.91
N ASP A 130 -19.59 4.67 -18.10
CA ASP A 130 -19.50 6.05 -18.62
C ASP A 130 -18.71 6.98 -17.71
N TYR A 131 -18.81 6.78 -16.39
CA TYR A 131 -17.95 7.47 -15.43
C TYR A 131 -16.46 7.22 -15.72
N ILE A 132 -16.06 5.97 -15.97
CA ILE A 132 -14.65 5.64 -16.26
C ILE A 132 -14.20 6.26 -17.58
N ARG A 133 -15.02 6.15 -18.64
CA ARG A 133 -14.75 6.77 -19.96
C ARG A 133 -14.55 8.27 -19.83
N SER A 134 -15.47 8.93 -19.14
CA SER A 134 -15.44 10.38 -18.92
C SER A 134 -14.24 10.81 -18.06
N ARG A 135 -13.91 10.00 -17.04
CA ARG A 135 -12.81 10.27 -16.12
C ARG A 135 -11.46 10.24 -16.82
N LEU A 136 -11.23 9.27 -17.71
CA LEU A 136 -9.96 9.09 -18.43
C LEU A 136 -9.96 9.70 -19.84
N GLY A 137 -11.09 10.20 -20.32
CA GLY A 137 -11.21 10.76 -21.67
C GLY A 137 -10.92 9.75 -22.77
N TYR A 138 -11.27 8.48 -22.55
CA TYR A 138 -10.98 7.38 -23.47
C TYR A 138 -12.24 6.55 -23.72
N ASN A 139 -12.44 6.12 -24.96
CA ASN A 139 -13.58 5.31 -25.34
C ASN A 139 -13.27 3.81 -25.19
N PHE A 140 -13.50 3.29 -23.98
CA PHE A 140 -13.26 1.88 -23.66
C PHE A 140 -14.33 0.95 -24.23
N SER A 141 -13.89 -0.17 -24.78
CA SER A 141 -14.73 -1.33 -25.10
C SER A 141 -15.07 -2.13 -23.85
N LEU A 142 -16.03 -3.06 -23.94
CA LEU A 142 -16.33 -3.99 -22.84
C LEU A 142 -15.15 -4.91 -22.53
N CYS A 143 -14.38 -5.34 -23.53
CA CYS A 143 -13.16 -6.13 -23.34
C CYS A 143 -12.10 -5.34 -22.56
N ASP A 144 -11.95 -4.03 -22.83
CA ASP A 144 -11.03 -3.20 -22.04
C ASP A 144 -11.44 -3.19 -20.56
N PHE A 145 -12.74 -3.12 -20.25
CA PHE A 145 -13.22 -3.18 -18.88
C PHE A 145 -13.04 -4.54 -18.20
N GLU A 146 -13.07 -5.63 -18.97
CA GLU A 146 -12.73 -6.96 -18.48
C GLU A 146 -11.23 -7.04 -18.10
N ASP A 147 -10.34 -6.50 -18.95
CA ASP A 147 -8.91 -6.41 -18.66
C ASP A 147 -8.61 -5.52 -17.44
N MET A 148 -9.41 -4.46 -17.26
CA MET A 148 -9.41 -3.63 -16.06
C MET A 148 -10.01 -4.31 -14.83
N LYS A 149 -10.64 -5.46 -14.98
CA LYS A 149 -11.35 -6.20 -13.93
C LYS A 149 -12.43 -5.36 -13.24
N VAL A 150 -13.19 -4.62 -14.03
CA VAL A 150 -14.28 -3.76 -13.52
C VAL A 150 -15.42 -4.61 -12.98
N ILE A 151 -16.01 -4.17 -11.88
CA ILE A 151 -17.21 -4.73 -11.26
C ILE A 151 -18.26 -3.63 -11.18
N THR A 152 -19.30 -3.74 -12.01
CA THR A 152 -20.43 -2.79 -12.02
C THR A 152 -21.52 -3.15 -11.02
N SER A 153 -21.64 -4.42 -10.63
CA SER A 153 -22.61 -4.90 -9.64
C SER A 153 -21.94 -5.82 -8.62
N LEU A 154 -21.96 -5.41 -7.34
CA LEU A 154 -21.58 -6.25 -6.22
C LEU A 154 -22.55 -7.42 -6.09
N LYS A 155 -23.84 -7.18 -6.28
CA LYS A 155 -24.87 -8.23 -6.19
C LYS A 155 -24.65 -9.35 -7.20
N GLU A 156 -24.42 -9.01 -8.47
CA GLU A 156 -24.17 -10.01 -9.51
C GLU A 156 -22.84 -10.74 -9.27
N PHE A 157 -21.81 -10.02 -8.84
CA PHE A 157 -20.51 -10.62 -8.49
C PHE A 157 -20.66 -11.66 -7.38
N LEU A 158 -21.35 -11.33 -6.29
CA LEU A 158 -21.57 -12.25 -5.17
C LEU A 158 -22.40 -13.47 -5.60
N LYS A 159 -23.46 -13.25 -6.39
CA LYS A 159 -24.33 -14.33 -6.90
C LYS A 159 -23.55 -15.28 -7.81
N LEU A 160 -22.78 -14.76 -8.77
CA LEU A 160 -21.99 -15.54 -9.71
C LEU A 160 -20.96 -16.42 -8.99
N ASN A 161 -20.31 -15.87 -7.96
CA ASN A 161 -19.30 -16.55 -7.17
C ASN A 161 -19.86 -17.36 -5.99
N LYS A 162 -21.19 -17.51 -5.89
CA LYS A 162 -21.88 -18.28 -4.85
C LYS A 162 -21.52 -17.83 -3.43
N LEU A 163 -21.23 -16.54 -3.24
CA LEU A 163 -20.85 -15.95 -1.97
C LEU A 163 -22.12 -15.60 -1.18
N LYS A 164 -22.37 -16.34 -0.09
CA LYS A 164 -23.58 -16.21 0.73
C LYS A 164 -23.46 -15.16 1.85
N LYS A 165 -22.24 -14.73 2.17
CA LYS A 165 -21.96 -13.78 3.26
C LYS A 165 -21.31 -12.53 2.68
N ILE A 166 -21.83 -11.38 3.06
CA ILE A 166 -21.18 -10.09 2.85
C ILE A 166 -20.32 -9.74 4.08
N THR A 167 -19.27 -8.95 3.87
CA THR A 167 -18.31 -8.55 4.91
C THR A 167 -18.58 -7.15 5.47
N CYS A 168 -19.72 -6.57 5.11
CA CYS A 168 -20.17 -5.25 5.55
C CYS A 168 -21.68 -5.28 5.85
N PRO A 169 -22.24 -4.28 6.56
CA PRO A 169 -23.69 -4.17 6.77
C PRO A 169 -24.47 -4.02 5.45
N ASP A 170 -25.71 -4.51 5.41
CA ASP A 170 -26.55 -4.52 4.19
C ASP A 170 -26.73 -3.12 3.57
N TRP A 171 -26.92 -2.09 4.40
CA TRP A 171 -27.07 -0.71 3.91
C TRP A 171 -25.81 -0.19 3.21
N VAL A 172 -24.63 -0.64 3.64
CA VAL A 172 -23.34 -0.33 3.03
C VAL A 172 -23.21 -1.05 1.69
N ALA A 173 -23.58 -2.33 1.63
CA ALA A 173 -23.59 -3.10 0.39
C ALA A 173 -24.54 -2.48 -0.65
N TYR A 174 -25.72 -2.01 -0.22
CA TYR A 174 -26.66 -1.29 -1.09
C TYR A 174 -26.06 0.02 -1.62
N MET A 175 -25.34 0.77 -0.79
CA MET A 175 -24.62 1.97 -1.21
C MET A 175 -23.54 1.66 -2.25
N TYR A 176 -22.73 0.60 -2.06
CA TYR A 176 -21.74 0.18 -3.06
C TYR A 176 -22.38 -0.22 -4.38
N GLU A 177 -23.48 -0.97 -4.32
CA GLU A 177 -24.24 -1.37 -5.51
C GLU A 177 -24.78 -0.17 -6.29
N ARG A 178 -25.22 0.89 -5.62
CA ARG A 178 -25.81 2.07 -6.27
C ARG A 178 -24.75 3.06 -6.76
N ASP A 179 -23.81 3.42 -5.90
CA ASP A 179 -22.99 4.64 -6.05
C ASP A 179 -21.53 4.37 -6.42
N TYR A 180 -21.08 3.12 -6.41
CA TYR A 180 -19.67 2.79 -6.60
C TYR A 180 -19.43 1.90 -7.80
N VAL A 181 -18.32 2.11 -8.50
CA VAL A 181 -17.74 1.16 -9.45
C VAL A 181 -16.56 0.45 -8.80
N GLY A 182 -16.47 -0.87 -8.96
CA GLY A 182 -15.44 -1.70 -8.35
C GLY A 182 -14.33 -2.06 -9.32
N PHE A 183 -13.12 -2.29 -8.79
CA PHE A 183 -12.00 -2.90 -9.50
C PHE A 183 -11.47 -4.05 -8.67
N LEU A 184 -11.35 -5.25 -9.26
CA LEU A 184 -10.84 -6.41 -8.55
C LEU A 184 -9.34 -6.29 -8.31
N SER A 185 -8.91 -6.42 -7.05
CA SER A 185 -7.50 -6.32 -6.67
C SER A 185 -6.66 -7.45 -7.27
N HIS A 186 -5.34 -7.30 -7.21
CA HIS A 186 -4.45 -8.43 -7.45
C HIS A 186 -4.78 -9.59 -6.49
N GLY A 187 -4.72 -10.82 -7.00
CA GLY A 187 -5.14 -12.01 -6.26
C GLY A 187 -6.64 -12.13 -5.99
N ASN A 188 -7.46 -11.18 -6.47
CA ASN A 188 -8.91 -11.20 -6.34
C ASN A 188 -9.42 -11.26 -4.89
N SER A 189 -8.69 -10.66 -3.94
CA SER A 189 -9.08 -10.64 -2.52
C SER A 189 -10.05 -9.50 -2.18
N HIS A 190 -9.89 -8.35 -2.83
CA HIS A 190 -10.68 -7.16 -2.53
C HIS A 190 -11.30 -6.57 -3.79
N ILE A 191 -12.43 -5.88 -3.60
CA ILE A 191 -12.98 -4.95 -4.57
C ILE A 191 -12.60 -3.54 -4.12
N LEU A 192 -11.91 -2.82 -4.99
CA LEU A 192 -11.55 -1.42 -4.80
C LEU A 192 -12.68 -0.56 -5.36
N PHE A 193 -13.59 -0.14 -4.49
CA PHE A 193 -14.75 0.66 -4.87
C PHE A 193 -14.39 2.13 -4.97
N ARG A 194 -14.77 2.75 -6.09
CA ARG A 194 -14.71 4.18 -6.35
C ARG A 194 -16.12 4.78 -6.35
N ASP A 195 -16.33 5.85 -5.58
CA ASP A 195 -17.57 6.63 -5.67
C ASP A 195 -17.64 7.37 -7.02
N ILE A 196 -18.72 7.14 -7.76
CA ILE A 196 -18.98 7.79 -9.04
C ILE A 196 -19.83 9.05 -8.89
N THR A 197 -20.43 9.26 -7.71
CA THR A 197 -21.38 10.34 -7.46
C THR A 197 -20.71 11.61 -6.92
N GLY A 198 -19.57 11.47 -6.25
CA GLY A 198 -18.88 12.56 -5.55
C GLY A 198 -19.61 13.03 -4.29
N LYS A 199 -20.63 12.29 -3.82
CA LYS A 199 -21.48 12.68 -2.69
C LYS A 199 -21.19 11.87 -1.43
N ASN A 200 -20.49 10.74 -1.56
CA ASN A 200 -20.22 9.88 -0.43
C ASN A 200 -19.01 10.36 0.37
N GLN A 201 -18.97 10.02 1.66
CA GLN A 201 -17.87 10.41 2.57
C GLN A 201 -16.50 9.93 2.07
N TYR A 202 -16.45 8.72 1.50
CA TYR A 202 -15.20 8.09 1.06
C TYR A 202 -15.21 7.94 -0.45
N ALA A 203 -14.27 8.61 -1.12
CA ALA A 203 -14.12 8.48 -2.56
C ALA A 203 -13.62 7.09 -2.99
N TRP A 204 -12.89 6.40 -2.11
CA TRP A 204 -12.39 5.04 -2.31
C TRP A 204 -12.65 4.16 -1.09
N VAL A 205 -13.04 2.92 -1.31
CA VAL A 205 -13.26 1.91 -0.27
C VAL A 205 -12.61 0.59 -0.69
N LYS A 206 -11.89 -0.04 0.23
CA LYS A 206 -11.36 -1.40 0.07
C LYS A 206 -12.35 -2.40 0.68
N TYR A 207 -13.10 -3.11 -0.16
CA TYR A 207 -14.08 -4.11 0.27
C TYR A 207 -13.48 -5.52 0.25
N PRO A 208 -13.27 -6.18 1.40
CA PRO A 208 -12.80 -7.57 1.43
C PRO A 208 -13.93 -8.50 0.96
N ILE A 209 -13.67 -9.36 -0.03
CA ILE A 209 -14.73 -10.21 -0.59
C ILE A 209 -15.19 -11.27 0.41
N THR A 210 -14.25 -11.77 1.23
CA THR A 210 -14.48 -12.73 2.30
C THR A 210 -13.69 -12.36 3.55
N GLU A 211 -13.99 -13.02 4.68
CA GLU A 211 -13.20 -12.82 5.91
C GLU A 211 -11.73 -13.20 5.75
N SER A 212 -11.42 -14.23 4.95
CA SER A 212 -10.03 -14.58 4.61
C SER A 212 -9.34 -13.50 3.79
N SER A 213 -10.10 -12.76 2.98
CA SER A 213 -9.56 -11.68 2.16
C SER A 213 -8.94 -10.56 2.99
N LYS A 214 -9.43 -10.30 4.21
CA LYS A 214 -8.91 -9.26 5.11
C LYS A 214 -7.42 -9.38 5.43
N ARG A 215 -6.80 -10.54 5.16
CA ARG A 215 -5.38 -10.81 5.39
C ARG A 215 -4.51 -10.56 4.15
N GLY A 216 -5.12 -10.35 2.98
CA GLY A 216 -4.40 -10.24 1.72
C GLY A 216 -3.78 -8.86 1.50
N LYS A 217 -2.60 -8.82 0.90
CA LYS A 217 -2.00 -7.58 0.39
C LYS A 217 -2.94 -6.92 -0.61
N ILE A 218 -3.15 -5.62 -0.47
CA ILE A 218 -4.06 -4.86 -1.31
C ILE A 218 -3.27 -3.97 -2.25
N PHE A 219 -3.10 -4.44 -3.47
CA PHE A 219 -2.70 -3.65 -4.63
C PHE A 219 -3.52 -4.12 -5.84
N TYR A 220 -3.56 -3.30 -6.87
CA TYR A 220 -4.29 -3.58 -8.11
C TYR A 220 -3.30 -3.90 -9.23
N THR A 221 -3.67 -4.80 -10.14
CA THR A 221 -2.94 -5.07 -11.38
C THR A 221 -3.93 -5.20 -12.51
N LEU A 222 -3.65 -4.52 -13.63
CA LEU A 222 -4.34 -4.79 -14.89
C LEU A 222 -4.07 -6.24 -15.32
N SER A 223 -5.02 -6.86 -16.02
CA SER A 223 -4.76 -8.14 -16.69
C SER A 223 -3.66 -7.98 -17.73
N GLY A 224 -2.76 -8.96 -17.80
CA GLY A 224 -1.63 -8.95 -18.71
C GLY A 224 -0.78 -10.21 -18.58
N ALA A 225 0.03 -10.47 -19.59
CA ALA A 225 0.98 -11.56 -19.62
C ALA A 225 2.38 -11.01 -19.85
N VAL A 226 3.34 -11.52 -19.08
CA VAL A 226 4.76 -11.21 -19.23
C VAL A 226 5.53 -12.50 -19.26
N ASP A 227 6.41 -12.63 -20.24
CA ASP A 227 7.39 -13.71 -20.27
C ASP A 227 8.57 -13.33 -19.37
N ILE A 228 8.70 -14.02 -18.23
CA ILE A 228 9.78 -13.76 -17.26
C ILE A 228 11.14 -14.27 -17.74
N PHE A 229 11.19 -15.11 -18.77
CA PHE A 229 12.43 -15.64 -19.34
C PHE A 229 12.93 -14.86 -20.55
N THR A 230 12.19 -13.80 -20.94
CA THR A 230 12.59 -12.96 -22.05
C THR A 230 13.88 -12.18 -21.75
N LYS A 231 14.65 -11.90 -22.80
CA LYS A 231 15.75 -10.94 -22.77
C LYS A 231 15.30 -9.53 -23.15
N ASP A 232 14.09 -9.39 -23.70
CA ASP A 232 13.51 -8.11 -24.04
C ASP A 232 13.25 -7.28 -22.78
N GLU A 233 13.06 -5.97 -22.97
CA GLU A 233 12.77 -5.08 -21.86
C GLU A 233 11.38 -5.38 -21.27
N ILE A 234 11.35 -5.59 -19.95
CA ILE A 234 10.14 -5.68 -19.14
C ILE A 234 9.92 -4.32 -18.49
N THR A 235 8.74 -3.73 -18.69
CA THR A 235 8.37 -2.45 -18.09
C THR A 235 7.36 -2.65 -16.97
N ILE A 236 7.66 -2.18 -15.78
CA ILE A 236 6.74 -2.19 -14.64
C ILE A 236 6.30 -0.75 -14.36
N ASN A 237 5.05 -0.42 -14.68
CA ASN A 237 4.43 0.87 -14.41
C ASN A 237 3.63 0.79 -13.11
N ILE A 238 3.93 1.68 -12.17
CA ILE A 238 3.32 1.73 -10.83
C ILE A 238 2.65 3.09 -10.63
N GLY A 239 1.33 3.12 -10.41
CA GLY A 239 0.59 4.31 -9.98
C GLY A 239 0.21 4.28 -8.50
N GLU A 240 -0.13 5.45 -7.92
CA GLU A 240 -0.67 5.54 -6.56
C GLU A 240 -2.09 4.95 -6.46
N GLY A 241 -2.96 5.32 -7.40
CA GLY A 241 -4.34 4.88 -7.50
C GLY A 241 -4.62 4.06 -8.76
N VAL A 242 -5.80 3.42 -8.77
CA VAL A 242 -6.24 2.61 -9.91
C VAL A 242 -6.38 3.47 -11.18
N PHE A 243 -6.98 4.66 -11.08
CA PHE A 243 -7.11 5.51 -12.27
C PHE A 243 -5.77 6.02 -12.79
N ASP A 244 -4.77 6.22 -11.93
CA ASP A 244 -3.45 6.67 -12.37
C ASP A 244 -2.81 5.64 -13.29
N VAL A 245 -2.81 4.38 -12.85
CA VAL A 245 -2.23 3.31 -13.65
C VAL A 245 -3.05 3.02 -14.91
N LEU A 246 -4.39 3.12 -14.84
CA LEU A 246 -5.24 3.00 -16.03
C LEU A 246 -4.96 4.12 -17.03
N GLY A 247 -4.92 5.37 -16.58
CA GLY A 247 -4.60 6.52 -17.43
C GLY A 247 -3.22 6.36 -18.08
N VAL A 248 -2.20 5.99 -17.29
CA VAL A 248 -0.85 5.72 -17.81
C VAL A 248 -0.86 4.62 -18.87
N TYR A 249 -1.49 3.48 -18.58
CA TYR A 249 -1.51 2.36 -19.51
C TYR A 249 -2.19 2.75 -20.82
N TYR A 250 -3.43 3.24 -20.77
CA TYR A 250 -4.21 3.49 -21.98
C TYR A 250 -3.70 4.68 -22.81
N HIS A 251 -3.06 5.68 -22.19
CA HIS A 251 -2.56 6.85 -22.92
C HIS A 251 -1.17 6.66 -23.53
N PHE A 252 -0.34 5.79 -22.96
CA PHE A 252 1.09 5.69 -23.31
C PHE A 252 1.62 4.26 -23.55
N PHE A 253 0.98 3.22 -23.00
CA PHE A 253 1.52 1.84 -23.02
C PHE A 253 0.53 0.80 -23.56
N TYR A 254 -0.62 1.21 -24.11
CA TYR A 254 -1.63 0.29 -24.61
C TYR A 254 -1.07 -0.60 -25.72
N GLY A 255 -1.24 -1.92 -25.57
CA GLY A 255 -0.72 -2.91 -26.52
C GLY A 255 0.79 -3.20 -26.43
N ASN A 256 1.52 -2.54 -25.51
CA ASN A 256 2.93 -2.85 -25.30
C ASN A 256 3.08 -4.24 -24.66
N LYS A 257 3.89 -5.10 -25.29
CA LYS A 257 4.27 -6.40 -24.73
C LYS A 257 5.14 -6.22 -23.49
N ASN A 258 5.24 -7.25 -22.65
CA ASN A 258 6.10 -7.30 -21.47
C ASN A 258 5.92 -6.09 -20.52
N THR A 259 4.70 -5.55 -20.45
CA THR A 259 4.38 -4.39 -19.61
C THR A 259 3.44 -4.81 -18.49
N ILE A 260 3.83 -4.53 -17.25
CA ILE A 260 3.03 -4.75 -16.05
C ILE A 260 2.53 -3.39 -15.58
N ASN A 261 1.23 -3.28 -15.34
CA ASN A 261 0.60 -2.05 -14.89
C ASN A 261 -0.09 -2.34 -13.55
N LEU A 262 0.42 -1.75 -12.46
CA LEU A 262 -0.11 -1.96 -11.11
C LEU A 262 -0.33 -0.64 -10.36
N ALA A 263 -1.25 -0.65 -9.39
CA ALA A 263 -1.44 0.46 -8.45
C ALA A 263 -1.27 -0.02 -7.01
N VAL A 264 -0.47 0.71 -6.22
CA VAL A 264 -0.18 0.36 -4.82
C VAL A 264 -1.32 0.72 -3.86
N THR A 265 -2.30 1.52 -4.31
CA THR A 265 -3.48 1.93 -3.54
C THR A 265 -3.13 2.61 -2.21
N GLY A 266 -2.11 3.47 -2.24
CA GLY A 266 -1.52 4.12 -1.08
C GLY A 266 0.00 4.21 -1.17
N LYS A 267 0.70 3.83 -0.10
CA LYS A 267 2.17 4.04 0.04
C LYS A 267 3.00 2.75 -0.03
N TYR A 268 2.42 1.66 -0.54
CA TYR A 268 2.98 0.31 -0.42
C TYR A 268 3.88 -0.10 -1.60
N TYR A 269 4.72 0.82 -2.09
CA TYR A 269 5.62 0.59 -3.24
C TYR A 269 6.56 -0.58 -3.02
N MET A 270 7.21 -0.63 -1.85
CA MET A 270 8.18 -1.69 -1.56
C MET A 270 7.53 -3.06 -1.46
N GLN A 271 6.33 -3.17 -0.89
CA GLN A 271 5.63 -4.46 -0.85
C GLN A 271 5.29 -4.97 -2.26
N ALA A 272 4.84 -4.09 -3.15
CA ALA A 272 4.57 -4.46 -4.54
C ALA A 272 5.85 -4.87 -5.27
N LEU A 273 6.94 -4.09 -5.12
CA LEU A 273 8.21 -4.39 -5.78
C LEU A 273 8.87 -5.67 -5.25
N TYR A 274 8.90 -5.90 -3.94
CA TYR A 274 9.40 -7.17 -3.40
C TYR A 274 8.60 -8.37 -3.87
N TYR A 275 7.29 -8.21 -4.05
CA TYR A 275 6.49 -9.25 -4.66
C TYR A 275 6.88 -9.46 -6.13
N MET A 276 7.02 -8.41 -6.93
CA MET A 276 7.49 -8.54 -8.33
C MET A 276 8.86 -9.23 -8.40
N ILE A 277 9.81 -8.85 -7.53
CA ILE A 277 11.12 -9.50 -7.41
C ILE A 277 10.96 -10.99 -7.10
N SER A 278 10.06 -11.36 -6.18
CA SER A 278 9.79 -12.77 -5.84
C SER A 278 9.21 -13.59 -7.00
N LEU A 279 8.59 -12.93 -7.98
CA LEU A 279 8.15 -13.55 -9.24
C LEU A 279 9.26 -13.64 -10.30
N GLY A 280 10.47 -13.18 -10.00
CA GLY A 280 11.59 -13.14 -10.94
C GLY A 280 11.64 -11.87 -11.81
N LEU A 281 10.81 -10.86 -11.53
CA LEU A 281 10.78 -9.62 -12.29
C LEU A 281 11.85 -8.63 -11.78
N CYS A 282 13.11 -9.00 -11.96
CA CYS A 282 14.28 -8.17 -11.66
C CYS A 282 15.40 -8.49 -12.65
N GLY A 283 16.33 -7.55 -12.85
CA GLY A 283 17.48 -7.73 -13.73
C GLY A 283 17.75 -6.55 -14.65
N TYR A 284 18.77 -6.72 -15.49
CA TYR A 284 19.27 -5.68 -16.40
C TYR A 284 18.28 -5.29 -17.51
N ASN A 285 17.23 -6.09 -17.73
CA ASN A 285 16.18 -5.84 -18.70
C ASN A 285 14.88 -5.35 -18.06
N VAL A 286 14.83 -5.08 -16.75
CA VAL A 286 13.60 -4.65 -16.06
C VAL A 286 13.66 -3.16 -15.72
N THR A 287 12.76 -2.37 -16.29
CA THR A 287 12.59 -0.94 -16.01
C THR A 287 11.37 -0.72 -15.12
N VAL A 288 11.55 -0.02 -14.00
CA VAL A 288 10.45 0.38 -13.11
C VAL A 288 10.14 1.86 -13.34
N ASN A 289 8.88 2.17 -13.62
CA ASN A 289 8.36 3.53 -13.76
C ASN A 289 7.31 3.77 -12.68
N ILE A 290 7.51 4.81 -11.88
CA ILE A 290 6.59 5.19 -10.80
C ILE A 290 5.93 6.50 -11.19
N PHE A 291 4.61 6.50 -11.31
CA PHE A 291 3.79 7.66 -11.63
C PHE A 291 3.19 8.19 -10.33
N SER A 292 3.85 9.19 -9.78
CA SER A 292 3.56 9.72 -8.44
C SER A 292 2.68 10.98 -8.50
N ASP A 293 1.91 11.19 -7.44
CA ASP A 293 1.17 12.42 -7.25
C ASP A 293 2.12 13.61 -7.08
N ASN A 294 1.90 14.66 -7.88
CA ASN A 294 2.62 15.93 -7.80
C ASN A 294 2.05 16.81 -6.67
N ASP A 295 2.07 16.28 -5.45
CA ASP A 295 1.56 16.94 -4.26
C ASP A 295 2.33 18.22 -3.92
N GLU A 296 3.61 18.32 -4.30
CA GLU A 296 4.40 19.53 -4.08
C GLU A 296 3.83 20.74 -4.83
N LYS A 297 3.44 20.53 -6.09
CA LYS A 297 2.88 21.58 -6.94
C LYS A 297 1.40 21.84 -6.65
N PHE A 298 0.61 20.79 -6.43
CA PHE A 298 -0.86 20.88 -6.44
C PHE A 298 -1.53 20.78 -5.06
N ASN A 299 -0.80 20.46 -3.99
CA ASN A 299 -1.38 20.29 -2.65
C ASN A 299 -0.92 21.39 -1.67
N GLN A 300 -1.16 22.65 -2.05
CA GLN A 300 -0.72 23.84 -1.31
C GLN A 300 -1.37 24.00 0.09
N LYS A 301 -2.49 23.30 0.34
CA LYS A 301 -3.16 23.26 1.66
C LYS A 301 -2.64 22.16 2.57
N ARG A 302 -1.55 21.44 2.21
CA ARG A 302 -0.86 20.56 3.15
C ARG A 302 -0.46 21.40 4.36
N ASP A 303 -1.15 21.12 5.45
CA ASP A 303 -1.00 21.68 6.77
C ASP A 303 0.50 21.96 7.02
N LYS A 304 0.86 23.21 7.36
CA LYS A 304 2.24 23.63 7.76
C LYS A 304 2.83 22.75 8.89
N LYS A 305 2.06 21.78 9.37
CA LYS A 305 2.39 20.76 10.36
C LYS A 305 2.98 19.45 9.79
N ARG A 306 2.80 19.08 8.51
CA ARG A 306 3.45 17.90 7.89
C ARG A 306 4.74 18.33 7.19
N THR A 307 5.87 18.00 7.81
CA THR A 307 7.23 18.40 7.41
C THR A 307 7.91 17.45 6.42
N THR A 308 7.25 16.38 5.96
CA THR A 308 7.79 15.46 4.94
C THR A 308 6.81 15.32 3.80
N ASN A 309 7.29 15.55 2.58
CA ASN A 309 6.54 15.30 1.36
C ASN A 309 6.75 13.83 0.95
N ASP A 310 5.77 12.98 1.25
CA ASP A 310 5.85 11.53 1.04
C ASP A 310 5.94 11.12 -0.45
N THR A 311 5.78 12.07 -1.38
CA THR A 311 5.95 11.89 -2.82
C THR A 311 7.14 12.67 -3.39
N SER A 312 8.05 13.16 -2.53
CA SER A 312 9.25 13.87 -2.98
C SER A 312 10.33 12.94 -3.52
N MET A 313 11.21 13.49 -4.37
CA MET A 313 12.37 12.77 -4.89
C MET A 313 13.30 12.26 -3.79
N ASP A 314 13.48 13.00 -2.69
CA ASP A 314 14.35 12.55 -1.58
C ASP A 314 13.73 11.37 -0.84
N THR A 315 12.40 11.35 -0.68
CA THR A 315 11.69 10.19 -0.14
C THR A 315 11.88 8.97 -1.03
N TYR A 316 11.77 9.13 -2.35
CA TYR A 316 11.97 8.01 -3.28
C TYR A 316 13.41 7.51 -3.34
N ARG A 317 14.41 8.42 -3.29
CA ARG A 317 15.83 8.03 -3.24
C ARG A 317 16.11 7.17 -2.02
N GLU A 318 15.57 7.55 -0.86
CA GLU A 318 15.72 6.79 0.38
C GLU A 318 14.95 5.47 0.32
N LEU A 319 13.71 5.51 -0.17
CA LEU A 319 12.83 4.33 -0.25
C LEU A 319 13.42 3.21 -1.12
N PHE A 320 14.07 3.58 -2.24
CA PHE A 320 14.59 2.63 -3.23
C PHE A 320 16.10 2.43 -3.18
N LYS A 321 16.79 2.99 -2.18
CA LYS A 321 18.26 2.96 -2.08
C LYS A 321 18.85 1.55 -2.18
N ASP A 322 18.16 0.57 -1.59
CA ASP A 322 18.64 -0.82 -1.47
C ASP A 322 18.27 -1.67 -2.69
N ILE A 323 17.16 -1.35 -3.38
CA ILE A 323 16.64 -2.17 -4.49
C ILE A 323 16.94 -1.59 -5.87
N LYS A 324 17.40 -0.34 -5.98
CA LYS A 324 17.64 0.30 -7.28
C LYS A 324 18.61 -0.46 -8.18
N TYR A 325 19.54 -1.21 -7.59
CA TYR A 325 20.52 -2.04 -8.32
C TYR A 325 19.95 -3.38 -8.81
N MET A 326 18.75 -3.76 -8.37
CA MET A 326 18.07 -4.98 -8.83
C MET A 326 17.36 -4.78 -10.18
N PHE A 327 17.26 -3.55 -10.66
CA PHE A 327 16.57 -3.18 -11.88
C PHE A 327 17.51 -2.45 -12.83
N LYS A 328 17.19 -2.45 -14.12
CA LYS A 328 17.87 -1.62 -15.13
C LYS A 328 17.87 -0.15 -14.73
N THR A 329 16.70 0.34 -14.32
CA THR A 329 16.50 1.70 -13.84
C THR A 329 15.19 1.80 -13.08
N ILE A 330 15.14 2.73 -12.11
CA ILE A 330 13.90 3.17 -11.49
C ILE A 330 13.70 4.64 -11.87
N ASN A 331 12.57 4.93 -12.50
CA ASN A 331 12.19 6.27 -12.93
C ASN A 331 10.98 6.75 -12.12
N ILE A 332 11.00 8.01 -11.69
CA ILE A 332 9.85 8.69 -11.09
C ILE A 332 9.31 9.69 -12.11
N PHE A 333 8.01 9.64 -12.36
CA PHE A 333 7.29 10.54 -13.23
C PHE A 333 6.28 11.35 -12.43
N TYR A 334 6.25 12.66 -12.68
CA TYR A 334 5.22 13.57 -12.16
C TYR A 334 4.46 14.20 -13.31
N ASN A 335 3.14 14.31 -13.16
CA ASN A 335 2.33 15.12 -14.05
C ASN A 335 2.55 16.62 -13.74
N GLU A 336 2.91 17.41 -14.75
CA GLU A 336 3.11 18.85 -14.61
C GLU A 336 1.82 19.65 -14.72
N ILE A 337 0.85 19.15 -15.48
CA ILE A 337 -0.40 19.86 -15.77
C ILE A 337 -1.42 19.59 -14.66
N GLY A 338 -1.48 18.35 -14.19
CA GLY A 338 -2.40 17.90 -13.14
C GLY A 338 -1.69 17.29 -11.94
N LYS A 339 -2.45 17.04 -10.87
CA LYS A 339 -1.96 16.38 -9.66
C LYS A 339 -1.50 14.95 -9.92
N ASP A 340 -2.27 14.21 -10.72
CA ASP A 340 -2.17 12.76 -10.88
C ASP A 340 -2.32 12.38 -12.37
N CYS A 341 -2.23 11.09 -12.71
CA CYS A 341 -2.34 10.63 -14.10
C CYS A 341 -3.71 10.02 -14.43
N GLY A 342 -4.63 9.98 -13.46
CA GLY A 342 -5.98 9.45 -13.61
C GLY A 342 -6.96 10.44 -14.23
N VAL A 343 -6.55 11.06 -15.34
CA VAL A 343 -7.23 12.15 -16.06
C VAL A 343 -7.15 11.96 -17.59
N PRO A 344 -7.88 12.76 -18.39
CA PRO A 344 -7.71 12.78 -19.85
C PRO A 344 -6.30 13.11 -20.30
N LYS A 345 -5.89 12.57 -21.46
CA LYS A 345 -4.52 12.65 -21.99
C LYS A 345 -3.99 14.07 -22.16
N ASP A 346 -4.85 15.00 -22.58
CA ASP A 346 -4.54 16.43 -22.74
C ASP A 346 -4.18 17.12 -21.42
N LYS A 347 -4.47 16.49 -20.27
CA LYS A 347 -4.14 16.97 -18.93
C LYS A 347 -2.92 16.27 -18.33
N ILE A 348 -2.12 15.56 -19.15
CA ILE A 348 -0.92 14.85 -18.71
C ILE A 348 0.30 15.36 -19.47
N SER A 349 1.27 15.92 -18.74
CA SER A 349 2.64 16.18 -19.21
C SER A 349 3.60 15.62 -18.19
N LEU A 350 4.50 14.72 -18.58
CA LEU A 350 5.32 13.96 -17.64
C LEU A 350 6.75 14.51 -17.57
N ILE A 351 7.21 14.91 -16.38
CA ILE A 351 8.64 15.07 -16.09
C ILE A 351 9.18 13.76 -15.56
N LYS A 352 10.33 13.35 -16.09
CA LYS A 352 11.06 12.15 -15.66
C LYS A 352 12.22 12.51 -14.75
N HIS A 353 12.34 11.78 -13.65
CA HIS A 353 13.52 11.75 -12.78
C HIS A 353 14.03 10.32 -12.65
N LYS A 354 15.35 10.16 -12.56
CA LYS A 354 16.00 8.86 -12.35
C LYS A 354 16.49 8.76 -10.90
N ILE A 355 16.33 7.58 -10.29
CA ILE A 355 16.85 7.24 -8.95
C ILE A 355 18.28 6.73 -9.01
#